data_AF-A0A952V6T2-F1
#
_entry.id   AF-A0A952V6T2-F1
#
_cell.length_a   1.000
_cell.length_b   1.000
_cell.length_c   1.000
_cell.angle_alpha   90.00
_cell.angle_beta   90.00
_cell.angle_gamma   90.00
#
_symmetry.space_group_name_H-M   'P 1'
#
loop_
_entity.id
_entity.type
_entity.pdbx_description
1 polymer ?
#
loop_
_entity_poly.entity_id
_entity_poly.type
_entity_poly.pdbx_seq_one_letter_code
_entity_poly.pdbx_strand_id
1 'polypeptide(L)'
;MSESWMWIIVGAAVAGCLAAIILWQRSRPKKHKTTLGRVAEFWNKPECLHVGPRGTRILVEPGAEISPAIIDAIEDGLADAFRRAACRGYQRQLDHRDHNVAVLVSTENDSLGFPAYRLPCAQYCGTEYDKGGYILVAGEMIAAGNPFGNWIAIPEHPAHQAEHAKLISDFETEHPVLAWNHGEEFERTKTHSGGEGHPVIPECPGTARFLKVMEIPLRSFGDEDGCKLLTK
;
A
#
# COMPACT_ATOMS: atom_id res chain seq x y z
N MET A 1 -60.59 -2.94 -21.08
CA MET A 1 -59.57 -2.09 -20.43
C MET A 1 -59.24 -0.96 -21.39
N SER A 2 -59.33 0.31 -20.99
CA SER A 2 -59.11 1.42 -21.94
C SER A 2 -57.61 1.58 -22.24
N GLU A 3 -57.30 2.12 -23.42
CA GLU A 3 -55.93 2.37 -23.89
C GLU A 3 -55.12 3.20 -22.88
N SER A 4 -55.77 4.11 -22.14
CA SER A 4 -55.15 4.91 -21.08
C SER A 4 -54.59 4.07 -19.92
N TRP A 5 -55.28 2.98 -19.54
CA TRP A 5 -54.80 2.08 -18.47
C TRP A 5 -53.56 1.29 -18.89
N MET A 6 -53.46 0.94 -20.17
CA MET A 6 -52.28 0.25 -20.71
C MET A 6 -51.03 1.13 -20.60
N TRP A 7 -51.12 2.41 -20.96
CA TRP A 7 -50.00 3.36 -20.85
C TRP A 7 -49.59 3.64 -19.41
N ILE A 8 -50.54 3.67 -18.46
CA ILE A 8 -50.24 3.80 -17.03
C ILE A 8 -49.45 2.59 -16.52
N ILE A 9 -49.88 1.37 -16.89
CA ILE A 9 -49.19 0.13 -16.48
C ILE A 9 -47.77 0.07 -17.08
N VAL A 10 -47.62 0.39 -18.36
CA VAL A 10 -46.30 0.42 -19.02
C VAL A 10 -45.40 1.48 -18.38
N GLY A 11 -45.92 2.68 -18.10
CA GLY A 11 -45.18 3.75 -17.43
C GLY A 11 -44.71 3.34 -16.03
N ALA A 12 -45.58 2.71 -15.24
CA ALA A 12 -45.24 2.21 -13.91
C ALA A 12 -44.19 1.09 -13.97
N ALA A 13 -44.30 0.17 -14.92
CA ALA A 13 -43.32 -0.91 -15.11
C ALA A 13 -41.93 -0.38 -15.49
N VAL A 14 -41.86 0.60 -16.42
CA VAL A 14 -40.59 1.24 -16.81
C VAL A 14 -39.97 1.99 -15.63
N ALA A 15 -40.76 2.76 -14.88
CA ALA A 15 -40.28 3.46 -13.70
C ALA A 15 -39.76 2.49 -12.62
N GLY A 16 -40.45 1.37 -12.40
CA GLY A 16 -40.02 0.31 -11.50
C GLY A 16 -38.69 -0.33 -11.91
N CYS A 17 -38.54 -0.67 -13.20
CA CYS A 17 -37.29 -1.20 -13.73
C CYS A 17 -36.11 -0.22 -13.59
N LEU A 18 -36.32 1.06 -13.88
CA LEU A 18 -35.29 2.09 -13.71
C LEU A 18 -34.90 2.26 -12.23
N ALA A 19 -35.87 2.29 -11.32
CA ALA A 19 -35.61 2.34 -9.89
C ALA A 19 -34.81 1.12 -9.41
N ALA A 20 -35.16 -0.09 -9.88
CA ALA A 20 -34.42 -1.30 -9.56
C ALA A 20 -32.98 -1.28 -10.09
N ILE A 21 -32.75 -0.78 -11.32
CA ILE A 21 -31.40 -0.63 -11.88
C ILE A 21 -30.58 0.38 -11.07
N ILE A 22 -31.17 1.52 -10.71
CA ILE A 22 -30.48 2.55 -9.91
C ILE A 22 -30.14 2.00 -8.51
N LEU A 23 -31.08 1.32 -7.86
CA LEU A 23 -30.85 0.69 -6.56
C LEU A 23 -29.77 -0.38 -6.65
N TRP A 24 -29.79 -1.22 -7.69
CA TRP A 24 -28.77 -2.25 -7.92
C TRP A 24 -27.40 -1.66 -8.22
N GLN A 25 -27.32 -0.59 -9.02
CA GLN A 25 -26.06 0.12 -9.27
C GLN A 25 -25.50 0.78 -7.99
N ARG A 26 -26.38 1.30 -7.12
CA ARG A 26 -25.99 1.85 -5.82
C ARG A 26 -25.61 0.79 -4.79
N SER A 27 -26.22 -0.40 -4.86
CA SER A 27 -25.92 -1.52 -3.99
C SER A 27 -24.72 -2.34 -4.47
N ARG A 28 -24.21 -2.11 -5.68
CA ARG A 28 -23.00 -2.77 -6.16
C ARG A 28 -21.82 -2.34 -5.27
N PRO A 29 -21.10 -3.29 -4.66
CA PRO A 29 -19.88 -2.96 -3.95
C PRO A 29 -18.95 -2.24 -4.93
N LYS A 30 -18.53 -1.03 -4.57
CA LYS A 30 -17.56 -0.29 -5.38
C LYS A 30 -16.32 -1.16 -5.48
N LYS A 31 -15.88 -1.46 -6.71
CA LYS A 31 -14.62 -2.17 -6.90
C LYS A 31 -13.52 -1.35 -6.22
N HIS A 32 -12.82 -1.97 -5.27
CA HIS A 32 -11.61 -1.38 -4.71
C HIS A 32 -10.62 -1.18 -5.86
N LYS A 33 -10.16 0.06 -6.05
CA LYS A 33 -9.11 0.36 -7.02
C LYS A 33 -7.82 -0.29 -6.52
N THR A 34 -7.01 -0.80 -7.43
CA THR A 34 -5.64 -1.20 -7.11
C THR A 34 -4.83 0.05 -6.75
N THR A 35 -3.73 -0.12 -6.02
CA THR A 35 -2.83 0.98 -5.65
C THR A 35 -2.30 1.69 -6.88
N LEU A 36 -1.85 0.94 -7.89
CA LEU A 36 -1.45 1.48 -9.18
C LEU A 36 -2.59 2.30 -9.83
N GLY A 37 -3.82 1.80 -9.78
CA GLY A 37 -4.98 2.52 -10.28
C GLY A 37 -5.23 3.84 -9.56
N ARG A 38 -5.03 3.89 -8.24
CA ARG A 38 -5.11 5.14 -7.46
C ARG A 38 -4.00 6.11 -7.86
N VAL A 39 -2.74 5.66 -7.84
CA VAL A 39 -1.57 6.48 -8.19
C VAL A 39 -1.69 7.06 -9.59
N ALA A 40 -2.11 6.25 -10.57
CA ALA A 40 -2.27 6.68 -11.96
C ALA A 40 -3.29 7.82 -12.14
N GLU A 41 -4.26 7.99 -11.23
CA GLU A 41 -5.26 9.06 -11.31
C GLU A 41 -4.69 10.45 -11.00
N PHE A 42 -3.53 10.53 -10.36
CA PHE A 42 -2.92 11.80 -9.98
C PHE A 42 -1.42 11.91 -10.30
N TRP A 43 -0.80 10.88 -10.88
CA TRP A 43 0.65 10.89 -11.15
C TRP A 43 1.16 12.00 -12.10
N ASN A 44 0.27 12.56 -12.92
CA ASN A 44 0.55 13.63 -13.88
C ASN A 44 -0.07 14.97 -13.46
N LYS A 45 -0.60 15.07 -12.24
CA LYS A 45 -1.22 16.29 -11.72
C LYS A 45 -0.18 17.11 -10.96
N PRO A 46 0.29 18.25 -11.49
CA PRO A 46 1.32 19.06 -10.84
C PRO A 46 0.86 19.60 -9.48
N GLU A 47 -0.42 19.86 -9.29
CA GLU A 47 -1.00 20.31 -8.03
C GLU A 47 -0.93 19.27 -6.91
N CYS A 48 -0.77 17.99 -7.26
CA CYS A 48 -0.59 16.90 -6.30
C CYS A 48 0.90 16.69 -5.96
N LEU A 49 1.83 17.34 -6.65
CA LEU A 49 3.26 17.10 -6.54
C LEU A 49 3.91 18.04 -5.52
N HIS A 50 4.57 17.43 -4.55
CA HIS A 50 5.52 18.04 -3.64
C HIS A 50 6.92 17.52 -3.95
N VAL A 51 7.94 18.35 -3.75
CA VAL A 51 9.34 17.93 -3.85
C VAL A 51 9.97 18.08 -2.49
N GLY A 52 10.44 16.97 -1.93
CA GLY A 52 11.11 16.95 -0.64
C GLY A 52 12.47 17.67 -0.70
N PRO A 53 13.02 18.09 0.45
CA PRO A 53 14.30 18.80 0.52
C PRO A 53 15.48 18.06 -0.15
N ARG A 54 15.49 16.73 -0.14
CA ARG A 54 16.53 15.88 -0.79
C ARG A 54 16.18 15.49 -2.22
N GLY A 55 15.02 15.92 -2.73
CA GLY A 55 14.60 15.77 -4.12
C GLY A 55 13.63 14.61 -4.38
N THR A 56 13.09 14.00 -3.33
CA THR A 56 12.06 12.96 -3.47
C THR A 56 10.80 13.57 -4.09
N ARG A 57 10.23 12.91 -5.10
CA ARG A 57 8.95 13.32 -5.67
C ARG A 57 7.82 12.72 -4.85
N ILE A 58 7.06 13.55 -4.16
CA ILE A 58 5.97 13.10 -3.28
C ILE A 58 4.65 13.55 -3.89
N LEU A 59 3.80 12.61 -4.28
CA LEU A 59 2.50 12.87 -4.84
C LEU A 59 1.41 12.58 -3.83
N VAL A 60 0.52 13.54 -3.60
CA VAL A 60 -0.53 13.44 -2.59
C VAL A 60 -1.86 13.23 -3.30
N GLU A 61 -2.55 12.15 -2.95
CA GLU A 61 -3.88 11.87 -3.47
C GLU A 61 -4.86 12.99 -3.06
N PRO A 62 -5.75 13.44 -3.95
CA PRO A 62 -6.75 14.44 -3.59
C PRO A 62 -7.58 14.02 -2.36
N GLY A 63 -7.55 14.85 -1.32
CA GLY A 63 -8.21 14.59 -0.04
C GLY A 63 -7.29 14.03 1.04
N ALA A 64 -6.06 13.64 0.70
CA ALA A 64 -5.04 13.29 1.68
C ALA A 64 -4.32 14.55 2.19
N GLU A 65 -3.88 14.51 3.43
CA GLU A 65 -3.05 15.56 4.03
C GLU A 65 -1.58 15.15 4.10
N ILE A 66 -0.68 16.12 3.85
CA ILE A 66 0.75 15.94 4.08
C ILE A 66 1.30 17.14 4.85
N SER A 67 2.16 16.86 5.84
CA SER A 67 2.85 17.90 6.61
C SER A 67 4.36 17.86 6.33
N PRO A 68 5.09 18.96 6.59
CA PRO A 68 6.55 18.97 6.48
C PRO A 68 7.22 17.84 7.28
N ALA A 69 6.72 17.53 8.48
CA ALA A 69 7.25 16.44 9.30
C ALA A 69 7.11 15.06 8.64
N ILE A 70 6.04 14.83 7.88
CA ILE A 70 5.85 13.59 7.11
C ILE A 70 6.78 13.57 5.90
N ILE A 71 6.98 14.70 5.22
CA ILE A 71 7.93 14.81 4.11
C ILE A 71 9.35 14.48 4.58
N ASP A 72 9.78 15.08 5.70
CA ASP A 72 11.10 14.83 6.27
C ASP A 72 11.27 13.37 6.68
N ALA A 73 10.24 12.79 7.32
CA ALA A 73 10.19 11.39 7.71
C ALA A 73 10.31 10.43 6.53
N ILE A 74 9.57 10.66 5.45
CA ILE A 74 9.66 9.87 4.21
C ILE A 74 11.11 9.87 3.72
N GLU A 75 11.70 11.06 3.56
CA GLU A 75 13.05 11.16 3.04
C GLU A 75 14.11 10.58 3.99
N ASP A 76 13.88 10.62 5.30
CA ASP A 76 14.74 9.98 6.30
C ASP A 76 14.65 8.45 6.22
N GLY A 77 13.47 7.91 5.93
CA GLY A 77 13.28 6.48 5.70
C GLY A 77 14.09 6.01 4.49
N LEU A 78 13.97 6.73 3.37
CA LEU A 78 14.79 6.46 2.17
C LEU A 78 16.29 6.52 2.48
N ALA A 79 16.74 7.53 3.23
CA ALA A 79 18.14 7.67 3.61
C ALA A 79 18.64 6.53 4.49
N ASP A 80 17.80 6.02 5.39
CA ASP A 80 18.12 4.86 6.24
C ASP A 80 18.29 3.58 5.40
N ALA A 81 17.44 3.36 4.41
CA ALA A 81 17.58 2.25 3.46
C ALA A 81 18.88 2.36 2.64
N PHE A 82 19.20 3.54 2.11
CA PHE A 82 20.43 3.76 1.33
C PHE A 82 21.69 3.57 2.18
N ARG A 83 21.66 4.00 3.44
CA ARG A 83 22.75 3.78 4.40
C ARG A 83 22.99 2.29 4.64
N ARG A 84 21.94 1.49 4.84
CA ARG A 84 22.05 0.03 5.00
C ARG A 84 22.54 -0.66 3.73
N ALA A 85 22.05 -0.21 2.57
CA ALA A 85 22.55 -0.67 1.26
C ALA A 85 24.06 -0.46 1.12
N ALA A 86 24.55 0.75 1.46
CA ALA A 86 25.97 1.07 1.42
C ALA A 86 26.79 0.19 2.38
N CYS A 87 26.30 -0.05 3.61
CA CYS A 87 26.95 -0.95 4.56
C CYS A 87 27.04 -2.40 4.07
N ARG A 88 26.09 -2.83 3.22
CA ARG A 88 26.12 -4.15 2.57
C ARG A 88 27.05 -4.22 1.35
N GLY A 89 27.72 -3.11 1.01
CA GLY A 89 28.61 -3.04 -0.14
C GLY A 89 27.88 -3.04 -1.48
N TYR A 90 26.58 -2.73 -1.48
CA TYR A 90 25.79 -2.59 -2.71
C TYR A 90 26.35 -1.42 -3.53
N GLN A 91 26.76 -1.74 -4.77
CA GLN A 91 27.54 -0.84 -5.61
C GLN A 91 26.66 0.13 -6.42
N ARG A 92 25.39 -0.23 -6.66
CA ARG A 92 24.44 0.64 -7.35
C ARG A 92 23.63 1.39 -6.30
N GLN A 93 23.95 2.67 -6.15
CA GLN A 93 23.27 3.53 -5.21
C GLN A 93 22.09 4.18 -5.90
N LEU A 94 20.89 3.90 -5.40
CA LEU A 94 19.73 4.75 -5.65
C LEU A 94 19.84 5.97 -4.73
N ASP A 95 19.25 7.08 -5.17
CA ASP A 95 19.10 8.29 -4.35
C ASP A 95 17.63 8.71 -4.21
N HIS A 96 17.39 9.81 -3.51
CA HIS A 96 16.05 10.36 -3.29
C HIS A 96 15.30 10.67 -4.59
N ARG A 97 16.00 11.09 -5.65
CA ARG A 97 15.40 11.48 -6.94
C ARG A 97 14.99 10.27 -7.79
N ASP A 98 15.55 9.10 -7.50
CA ASP A 98 15.13 7.84 -8.12
C ASP A 98 13.78 7.33 -7.58
N HIS A 99 13.21 7.99 -6.58
CA HIS A 99 12.00 7.56 -5.90
C HIS A 99 10.84 8.53 -6.08
N ASN A 100 9.66 7.94 -6.23
CA ASN A 100 8.38 8.63 -6.19
C ASN A 100 7.59 8.05 -5.02
N VAL A 101 7.03 8.89 -4.17
CA VAL A 101 6.22 8.46 -3.04
C VAL A 101 4.80 8.94 -3.26
N ALA A 102 3.84 8.03 -3.29
CA ALA A 102 2.43 8.34 -3.32
C ALA A 102 1.87 8.30 -1.89
N VAL A 103 1.39 9.44 -1.40
CA VAL A 103 0.64 9.52 -0.14
C VAL A 103 -0.84 9.37 -0.48
N LEU A 104 -1.42 8.27 -0.02
CA LEU A 104 -2.79 7.87 -0.30
C LEU A 104 -3.69 8.19 0.88
N VAL A 105 -4.94 8.56 0.61
CA VAL A 105 -5.97 8.71 1.65
C VAL A 105 -6.04 7.41 2.44
N SER A 106 -5.88 7.53 3.77
CA SER A 106 -6.02 6.42 4.69
C SER A 106 -7.48 6.05 4.79
N THR A 107 -7.79 4.76 4.71
CA THR A 107 -9.19 4.30 4.80
C THR A 107 -9.56 3.85 6.20
N GLU A 108 -8.57 3.40 6.98
CA GLU A 108 -8.76 2.81 8.30
C GLU A 108 -7.40 2.59 8.98
N ASN A 109 -7.42 2.32 10.28
CA ASN A 109 -6.21 1.96 11.01
C ASN A 109 -6.07 0.44 11.11
N ASP A 110 -4.82 -0.03 11.19
CA ASP A 110 -4.50 -1.41 11.53
C ASP A 110 -4.80 -1.75 13.00
N SER A 111 -4.49 -2.98 13.41
CA SER A 111 -4.71 -3.44 14.79
C SER A 111 -3.84 -2.72 15.82
N LEU A 112 -2.78 -2.03 15.40
CA LEU A 112 -1.88 -1.25 16.26
C LEU A 112 -2.25 0.24 16.27
N GLY A 113 -3.30 0.64 15.54
CA GLY A 113 -3.79 2.01 15.48
C GLY A 113 -3.06 2.88 14.44
N PHE A 114 -2.27 2.28 13.56
CA PHE A 114 -1.58 3.00 12.50
C PHE A 114 -2.39 3.09 11.20
N PRO A 115 -2.30 4.20 10.46
CA PRO A 115 -2.96 4.39 9.18
C PRO A 115 -2.63 3.27 8.20
N ALA A 116 -3.66 2.83 7.47
CA ALA A 116 -3.60 1.83 6.43
C ALA A 116 -4.62 2.13 5.32
N TYR A 117 -4.38 1.58 4.14
CA TYR A 117 -5.36 1.59 3.07
C TYR A 117 -5.78 0.17 2.67
N ARG A 118 -7.03 0.04 2.22
CA ARG A 118 -7.59 -1.23 1.73
C ARG A 118 -7.04 -1.59 0.37
N LEU A 119 -6.57 -2.83 0.23
CA LEU A 119 -6.33 -3.46 -1.07
C LEU A 119 -7.16 -4.73 -1.26
N PRO A 120 -7.64 -5.03 -2.48
CA PRO A 120 -8.23 -6.33 -2.77
C PRO A 120 -7.32 -7.46 -2.28
N CYS A 121 -7.88 -8.50 -1.64
CA CYS A 121 -7.06 -9.53 -1.01
C CYS A 121 -6.13 -10.25 -1.99
N ALA A 122 -6.54 -10.40 -3.25
CA ALA A 122 -5.74 -11.02 -4.31
C ALA A 122 -5.12 -12.36 -3.85
N GLN A 123 -3.79 -12.48 -3.82
CA GLN A 123 -3.10 -13.69 -3.37
C GLN A 123 -3.26 -13.99 -1.87
N TYR A 124 -3.73 -13.02 -1.08
CA TYR A 124 -3.99 -13.16 0.35
C TYR A 124 -5.43 -13.60 0.66
N CYS A 125 -6.30 -13.81 -0.35
CA CYS A 125 -7.67 -14.23 -0.09
C CYS A 125 -7.71 -15.60 0.63
N GLY A 126 -8.48 -15.69 1.72
CA GLY A 126 -8.56 -16.87 2.59
C GLY A 126 -7.38 -17.06 3.56
N THR A 127 -6.39 -16.16 3.55
CA THR A 127 -5.31 -16.14 4.55
C THR A 127 -5.74 -15.37 5.80
N GLU A 128 -4.90 -15.38 6.84
CA GLU A 128 -5.13 -14.57 8.06
C GLU A 128 -5.13 -13.06 7.82
N TYR A 129 -4.57 -12.60 6.69
CA TYR A 129 -4.60 -11.19 6.29
C TYR A 129 -5.94 -10.79 5.65
N ASP A 130 -6.75 -11.76 5.20
CA ASP A 130 -8.03 -11.49 4.55
C ASP A 130 -9.09 -10.98 5.54
N LYS A 131 -9.45 -9.71 5.41
CA LYS A 131 -10.50 -9.02 6.18
C LYS A 131 -11.88 -9.12 5.53
N GLY A 132 -12.13 -10.15 4.72
CA GLY A 132 -13.42 -10.37 4.05
C GLY A 132 -13.45 -9.80 2.63
N GLY A 133 -12.40 -10.06 1.85
CA GLY A 133 -12.22 -9.64 0.47
C GLY A 133 -11.12 -8.58 0.26
N TYR A 134 -10.43 -8.16 1.33
CA TYR A 134 -9.40 -7.13 1.30
C TYR A 134 -8.33 -7.34 2.37
N ILE A 135 -7.18 -6.69 2.23
CA ILE A 135 -6.12 -6.58 3.25
C ILE A 135 -5.92 -5.12 3.65
N LEU A 136 -5.35 -4.91 4.84
CA LEU A 136 -4.84 -3.63 5.30
C LEU A 136 -3.37 -3.49 4.95
N VAL A 137 -3.00 -2.39 4.30
CA VAL A 137 -1.64 -2.15 3.84
C VAL A 137 -1.10 -0.85 4.41
N ALA A 138 0.06 -0.96 5.06
CA ALA A 138 0.81 0.18 5.59
C ALA A 138 1.76 0.78 4.54
N GLY A 139 2.21 0.00 3.56
CA GLY A 139 3.08 0.44 2.48
C GLY A 139 3.06 -0.57 1.32
N GLU A 140 3.33 -0.10 0.11
CA GLU A 140 3.52 -0.98 -1.05
C GLU A 140 4.51 -0.35 -2.04
N MET A 141 5.52 -1.12 -2.44
CA MET A 141 6.32 -0.83 -3.63
C MET A 141 5.56 -1.21 -4.91
N ILE A 142 5.42 -0.25 -5.81
CA ILE A 142 4.81 -0.41 -7.13
C ILE A 142 5.88 -0.23 -8.21
N ALA A 143 6.15 -1.30 -8.96
CA ALA A 143 6.98 -1.21 -10.16
C ALA A 143 6.14 -0.68 -11.33
N ALA A 144 6.14 0.64 -11.55
CA ALA A 144 5.38 1.28 -12.62
C ALA A 144 6.19 2.32 -13.39
N GLY A 145 6.17 2.25 -14.73
CA GLY A 145 6.96 3.11 -15.60
C GLY A 145 8.32 2.51 -15.97
N ASN A 146 8.96 3.05 -17.02
CA ASN A 146 10.17 2.49 -17.63
C ASN A 146 11.40 3.38 -17.35
N PRO A 147 12.58 2.82 -17.01
CA PRO A 147 12.81 1.39 -16.79
C PRO A 147 12.25 0.90 -15.47
N PHE A 148 12.11 1.77 -14.47
CA PHE A 148 11.58 1.43 -13.15
C PHE A 148 11.20 2.72 -12.42
N GLY A 149 9.95 3.18 -12.54
CA GLY A 149 9.49 4.20 -11.59
C GLY A 149 9.39 3.52 -10.23
N ASN A 150 10.34 3.76 -9.33
CA ASN A 150 10.28 3.27 -7.96
C ASN A 150 9.18 4.05 -7.25
N TRP A 151 7.96 3.53 -7.31
CA TRP A 151 6.82 4.12 -6.61
C TRP A 151 6.66 3.43 -5.28
N ILE A 152 6.63 4.21 -4.21
CA ILE A 152 6.31 3.75 -2.87
C ILE A 152 4.95 4.36 -2.51
N ALA A 153 3.95 3.54 -2.23
CA ALA A 153 2.63 4.00 -1.82
C ALA A 153 2.44 3.80 -0.32
N ILE A 154 2.26 4.91 0.40
CA ILE A 154 1.99 4.90 1.85
C ILE A 154 0.64 5.57 2.14
N PRO A 155 -0.06 5.21 3.23
CA PRO A 155 -1.22 5.96 3.68
C PRO A 155 -0.78 7.34 4.18
N GLU A 156 -1.71 8.29 4.22
CA GLU A 156 -1.50 9.56 4.90
C GLU A 156 -1.29 9.31 6.40
N HIS A 157 -0.36 10.06 6.99
CA HIS A 157 -0.09 10.03 8.41
C HIS A 157 -0.30 11.41 9.02
N PRO A 158 -0.91 11.49 10.22
CA PRO A 158 -0.88 12.73 10.98
C PRO A 158 0.56 12.99 11.46
N ALA A 159 0.93 14.25 11.63
CA ALA A 159 2.31 14.66 11.96
C ALA A 159 2.92 13.93 13.19
N HIS A 160 2.10 13.60 14.19
CA HIS A 160 2.56 12.89 15.40
C HIS A 160 2.93 11.40 15.14
N GLN A 161 2.71 10.89 13.92
CA GLN A 161 3.07 9.55 13.48
C GLN A 161 4.17 9.56 12.41
N ALA A 162 4.96 10.63 12.33
CA ALA A 162 6.09 10.75 11.40
C ALA A 162 7.05 9.56 11.46
N GLU A 163 7.33 9.03 12.65
CA GLU A 163 8.18 7.84 12.81
C GLU A 163 7.62 6.59 12.08
N HIS A 164 6.30 6.45 12.00
CA HIS A 164 5.69 5.36 11.26
C HIS A 164 5.80 5.56 9.74
N ALA A 165 5.59 6.78 9.25
CA ALA A 165 5.82 7.11 7.84
C ALA A 165 7.28 6.89 7.42
N LYS A 166 8.23 7.27 8.30
CA LYS A 166 9.66 6.99 8.14
C LYS A 166 9.93 5.49 8.04
N LEU A 167 9.39 4.73 8.99
CA LEU A 167 9.54 3.28 9.06
C LEU A 167 9.08 2.58 7.78
N ILE A 168 7.87 2.91 7.31
CA ILE A 168 7.33 2.32 6.08
C ILE A 168 8.19 2.72 4.88
N SER A 169 8.57 4.00 4.79
CA SER A 169 9.38 4.50 3.67
C SER A 169 10.74 3.81 3.61
N ASP A 170 11.37 3.54 4.76
CA ASP A 170 12.59 2.73 4.86
C ASP A 170 12.37 1.30 4.34
N PHE A 171 11.33 0.62 4.83
CA PHE A 171 11.00 -0.74 4.44
C PHE A 171 10.68 -0.90 2.96
N GLU A 172 9.82 -0.04 2.41
CA GLU A 172 9.43 -0.12 1.01
C GLU A 172 10.59 0.25 0.06
N THR A 173 11.54 1.08 0.51
CA THR A 173 12.76 1.41 -0.24
C THR A 173 13.74 0.25 -0.34
N GLU A 174 13.67 -0.75 0.55
CA GLU A 174 14.51 -1.94 0.44
C GLU A 174 14.24 -2.72 -0.85
N HIS A 175 12.97 -2.79 -1.29
CA HIS A 175 12.57 -3.52 -2.49
C HIS A 175 13.31 -3.05 -3.75
N PRO A 176 13.27 -1.76 -4.15
CA PRO A 176 14.02 -1.31 -5.31
C PRO A 176 15.53 -1.40 -5.12
N VAL A 177 16.05 -1.19 -3.90
CA VAL A 177 17.48 -1.39 -3.60
C VAL A 177 17.91 -2.83 -3.88
N LEU A 178 17.15 -3.81 -3.40
CA LEU A 178 17.40 -5.23 -3.63
C LEU A 178 17.21 -5.60 -5.10
N ALA A 179 16.16 -5.12 -5.76
CA ALA A 179 15.94 -5.38 -7.18
C ALA A 179 17.14 -4.94 -8.04
N TRP A 180 17.85 -3.86 -7.67
CA TRP A 180 19.02 -3.37 -8.41
C TRP A 180 20.33 -4.08 -8.08
N ASN A 181 20.49 -4.49 -6.83
CA ASN A 181 21.78 -4.94 -6.30
C ASN A 181 21.84 -6.44 -6.02
N HIS A 182 20.70 -7.07 -5.71
CA HIS A 182 20.62 -8.44 -5.24
C HIS A 182 19.27 -9.09 -5.61
N GLY A 183 19.08 -9.34 -6.91
CA GLY A 183 17.80 -9.80 -7.47
C GLY A 183 17.29 -11.13 -6.90
N GLU A 184 18.17 -12.05 -6.51
CA GLU A 184 17.78 -13.31 -5.86
C GLU A 184 17.08 -13.05 -4.52
N GLU A 185 17.66 -12.18 -3.70
CA GLU A 185 17.06 -11.78 -2.43
C GLU A 185 15.75 -11.03 -2.63
N PHE A 186 15.68 -10.13 -3.61
CA PHE A 186 14.43 -9.47 -3.99
C PHE A 186 13.34 -10.50 -4.35
N GLU A 187 13.63 -11.46 -5.22
CA GLU A 187 12.66 -12.48 -5.63
C GLU A 187 12.17 -13.34 -4.44
N ARG A 188 13.04 -13.57 -3.46
CA ARG A 188 12.75 -14.30 -2.24
C ARG A 188 11.83 -13.52 -1.29
N THR A 189 11.99 -12.20 -1.20
CA THR A 189 11.33 -11.37 -0.17
C THR A 189 10.28 -10.38 -0.71
N LYS A 190 10.08 -10.28 -2.03
CA LYS A 190 9.12 -9.36 -2.65
C LYS A 190 7.65 -9.60 -2.26
N THR A 191 7.34 -10.76 -1.66
CA THR A 191 6.01 -11.07 -1.12
C THR A 191 6.09 -11.42 0.36
N HIS A 192 5.39 -10.66 1.22
CA HIS A 192 5.35 -10.90 2.67
C HIS A 192 4.64 -12.21 3.07
N SER A 193 3.98 -12.89 2.12
CA SER A 193 3.34 -14.20 2.32
C SER A 193 4.31 -15.34 2.64
N GLY A 194 5.61 -15.15 2.44
CA GLY A 194 6.64 -16.19 2.62
C GLY A 194 7.30 -16.25 4.01
N GLY A 195 6.93 -15.35 4.93
CA GLY A 195 7.35 -15.42 6.35
C GLY A 195 8.53 -14.53 6.74
N GLU A 196 9.18 -13.83 5.81
CA GLU A 196 10.17 -12.80 6.15
C GLU A 196 9.56 -11.42 5.91
N GLY A 197 9.08 -10.81 7.00
CA GLY A 197 8.72 -9.39 7.02
C GLY A 197 9.96 -8.50 6.89
N HIS A 198 9.75 -7.20 6.74
CA HIS A 198 10.85 -6.23 6.81
C HIS A 198 11.43 -6.10 8.24
N PRO A 199 12.71 -5.71 8.41
CA PRO A 199 13.69 -5.36 7.36
C PRO A 199 14.35 -6.58 6.70
N VAL A 200 14.56 -6.50 5.40
CA VAL A 200 15.29 -7.49 4.58
C VAL A 200 16.78 -7.15 4.51
N ILE A 201 17.14 -5.87 4.34
CA ILE A 201 18.55 -5.44 4.35
C ILE A 201 19.04 -5.34 5.81
N PRO A 202 20.04 -6.09 6.26
CA PRO A 202 20.44 -6.02 7.66
C PRO A 202 21.06 -4.68 8.04
N GLU A 203 20.97 -4.34 9.32
CA GLU A 203 21.56 -3.13 9.87
C GLU A 203 23.08 -3.07 9.67
N CYS A 204 23.61 -1.85 9.62
CA CYS A 204 25.06 -1.65 9.68
C CYS A 204 25.58 -2.14 11.04
N PRO A 205 26.76 -2.79 11.08
CA PRO A 205 27.41 -3.10 12.35
C PRO A 205 27.57 -1.83 13.21
N GLY A 206 27.04 -1.87 14.44
CA GLY A 206 27.13 -0.74 15.39
C GLY A 206 26.01 0.31 15.29
N THR A 207 25.05 0.18 14.37
CA THR A 207 23.84 1.01 14.37
C THR A 207 22.68 0.23 15.00
N ALA A 208 22.45 0.44 16.30
CA ALA A 208 21.29 -0.14 16.96
C ALA A 208 20.03 0.63 16.53
N ARG A 209 19.03 -0.10 16.04
CA ARG A 209 17.69 0.45 15.84
C ARG A 209 16.98 0.52 17.19
N PHE A 210 16.29 1.63 17.46
CA PHE A 210 15.20 1.62 18.44
C PHE A 210 14.03 0.82 17.85
N LEU A 211 14.18 -0.50 17.72
CA LEU A 211 13.07 -1.41 17.44
C LEU A 211 12.22 -1.50 18.71
N LYS A 212 11.32 -0.54 18.88
CA LYS A 212 10.19 -0.65 19.81
C LYS A 212 8.86 -0.82 19.08
N VAL A 213 8.90 -1.07 17.77
CA VAL A 213 7.73 -1.27 16.94
C VAL A 213 7.92 -2.62 16.26
N MET A 214 7.03 -3.56 16.58
CA MET A 214 7.05 -4.97 16.18
C MET A 214 7.81 -5.95 17.10
N GLU A 215 7.52 -5.94 18.40
CA GLU A 215 7.19 -7.24 19.03
C GLU A 215 5.80 -7.65 18.50
N ILE A 216 5.71 -7.93 17.19
CA ILE A 216 4.75 -8.94 16.76
C ILE A 216 5.31 -10.20 17.41
N PRO A 217 4.59 -10.88 18.31
CA PRO A 217 5.05 -12.17 18.76
C PRO A 217 5.18 -13.01 17.50
N LEU A 218 6.42 -13.25 17.05
CA LEU A 218 6.78 -14.45 16.34
C LEU A 218 6.44 -15.58 17.30
N ARG A 219 5.15 -15.92 17.41
CA ARG A 219 4.75 -17.20 17.96
C ARG A 219 5.49 -18.19 17.09
N SER A 220 6.43 -18.87 17.72
CA SER A 220 7.13 -20.03 17.22
C SER A 220 6.26 -20.78 16.22
N PHE A 221 6.63 -20.73 14.95
CA PHE A 221 6.19 -21.70 13.96
C PHE A 221 6.76 -23.04 14.42
N GLY A 222 5.97 -23.73 15.24
CA GLY A 222 6.24 -25.03 15.81
C GLY A 222 4.96 -25.82 15.79
N ASP A 223 4.92 -26.76 14.85
CA ASP A 223 4.24 -28.04 14.86
C ASP A 223 2.71 -28.12 14.98
N GLU A 224 2.17 -28.83 13.97
CA GLU A 224 1.05 -29.78 14.04
C GLU A 224 -0.31 -29.28 14.55
N ASP A 225 -1.22 -28.96 13.62
CA ASP A 225 -2.42 -29.79 13.38
C ASP A 225 -3.48 -29.06 12.56
N GLY A 226 -4.06 -29.77 11.58
CA GLY A 226 -5.45 -29.48 11.18
C GLY A 226 -5.68 -29.02 9.74
N CYS A 227 -5.01 -29.63 8.77
CA CYS A 227 -5.61 -29.76 7.44
C CYS A 227 -6.91 -30.60 7.57
N LYS A 228 -8.07 -29.95 7.54
CA LYS A 228 -9.34 -30.61 7.19
C LYS A 228 -9.90 -29.93 5.96
N LEU A 229 -9.52 -30.48 4.80
CA LEU A 229 -10.27 -30.40 3.57
C LEU A 229 -11.70 -30.86 3.84
N LEU A 230 -12.64 -29.91 3.88
CA LEU A 230 -14.05 -30.20 3.75
C LEU A 230 -14.39 -30.21 2.26
N THR A 231 -14.29 -31.38 1.64
CA THR A 231 -15.05 -31.70 0.43
C THR A 231 -16.51 -31.88 0.81
N LYS A 232 -17.39 -31.07 0.20
CA LYS A 232 -18.74 -31.46 -0.18
C LYS A 232 -19.03 -30.87 -1.56
#